data_AF-A0A947JDS5-F1
#
_entry.id   AF-A0A947JDS5-F1
#
_cell.length_a   1.000
_cell.length_b   1.000
_cell.length_c   1.000
_cell.angle_alpha   90.00
_cell.angle_beta   90.00
_cell.angle_gamma   90.00
#
_symmetry.space_group_name_H-M   'P 1'
#
loop_
_entity.id
_entity.type
_entity.pdbx_description
1 polymer ?
#
loop_
_entity_poly.entity_id
_entity_poly.type
_entity_poly.pdbx_seq_one_letter_code
_entity_poly.pdbx_strand_id
1 'polypeptide(L)'
;NLDDLEKILDEGIFNKISPDETLCSRVLCKKIGNYLLEESMGRGILQSAAKNNVPVYIPAFTDCELGLDFALYNRKQVLKGNKSIKFNPFLDLDHFSDLILKQKSLGIFTIGGGVPRNWAQQVGPYLDFIRFSIRDKEDKSKYHAEKGDPYNKAYKYAVRICPEPVEWGGLSGCTYTEGVTWGKFRDEKTEGGLFAEVLTDATYVWPLLIKAVQDRLKKEKITIKKSFKNENI
;
A
#
# COMPACT_ATOMS: atom_id res chain seq x y z
N ASN A 1 3.61 25.99 -5.82
CA ASN A 1 2.28 26.13 -6.48
C ASN A 1 2.24 25.10 -7.61
N LEU A 2 1.07 24.63 -8.03
CA LEU A 2 0.92 23.44 -8.90
C LEU A 2 1.78 23.48 -10.18
N ASP A 3 2.01 24.66 -10.74
CA ASP A 3 2.76 24.87 -11.99
C ASP A 3 4.24 24.42 -11.95
N ASP A 4 4.86 24.36 -10.77
CA ASP A 4 6.26 23.91 -10.65
C ASP A 4 6.37 22.38 -10.57
N LEU A 5 5.29 21.69 -10.17
CA LEU A 5 5.29 20.23 -10.04
C LEU A 5 5.38 19.56 -11.40
N GLU A 6 4.60 20.02 -12.38
CA GLU A 6 4.61 19.50 -13.75
C GLU A 6 6.03 19.58 -14.36
N LYS A 7 6.73 20.71 -14.19
CA LYS A 7 8.11 20.88 -14.68
C LYS A 7 9.07 19.90 -14.01
N ILE A 8 8.99 19.76 -12.69
CA ILE A 8 9.80 18.82 -11.92
C ILE A 8 9.55 17.39 -12.40
N LEU A 9 8.29 17.03 -12.65
CA LEU A 9 7.93 15.69 -13.11
C LEU A 9 8.37 15.45 -14.55
N ASP A 10 8.11 16.37 -15.47
CA ASP A 10 8.52 16.26 -16.88
C ASP A 10 10.05 16.17 -16.99
N GLU A 11 10.78 17.16 -16.46
CA GLU A 11 12.24 17.27 -16.59
C GLU A 11 12.99 16.29 -15.68
N GLY A 12 12.55 16.16 -14.44
CA GLY A 12 13.21 15.36 -13.42
C GLY A 12 12.98 13.86 -13.58
N ILE A 13 11.80 13.46 -14.07
CA ILE A 13 11.32 12.08 -14.05
C ILE A 13 10.92 11.57 -15.45
N PHE A 14 9.85 12.09 -16.06
CA PHE A 14 9.20 11.49 -17.22
C PHE A 14 10.07 11.50 -18.48
N ASN A 15 10.81 12.59 -18.75
CA ASN A 15 11.73 12.67 -19.88
C ASN A 15 12.90 11.68 -19.78
N LYS A 16 13.19 11.16 -18.59
CA LYS A 16 14.26 10.17 -18.34
C LYS A 16 13.75 8.73 -18.40
N ILE A 17 12.45 8.51 -18.57
CA ILE A 17 11.84 7.19 -18.63
C ILE A 17 11.80 6.72 -20.09
N SER A 18 12.26 5.49 -20.32
CA SER A 18 12.17 4.88 -21.64
C SER A 18 10.69 4.69 -22.04
N PRO A 19 10.28 5.04 -23.26
CA PRO A 19 8.92 4.79 -23.73
C PRO A 19 8.54 3.31 -23.80
N ASP A 20 9.52 2.40 -23.79
CA ASP A 20 9.28 0.95 -23.75
C ASP A 20 9.17 0.40 -22.32
N GLU A 21 9.45 1.22 -21.30
CA GLU A 21 9.22 0.88 -19.88
C GLU A 21 7.70 0.86 -19.59
N THR A 22 7.26 -0.12 -18.79
CA THR A 22 5.91 -0.13 -18.22
C THR A 22 6.00 0.26 -16.76
N LEU A 23 5.36 1.37 -16.40
CA LEU A 23 5.35 1.88 -15.04
C LEU A 23 4.19 1.32 -14.21
N CYS A 24 4.32 1.45 -12.90
CA CYS A 24 3.26 1.33 -11.91
C CYS A 24 3.47 2.40 -10.82
N SER A 25 2.49 2.60 -9.93
CA SER A 25 2.55 3.72 -8.97
C SER A 25 3.74 3.60 -8.04
N ARG A 26 4.10 2.38 -7.62
CA ARG A 26 5.27 2.11 -6.78
C ARG A 26 6.58 2.54 -7.43
N VAL A 27 6.79 2.16 -8.69
CA VAL A 27 8.00 2.50 -9.43
C VAL A 27 8.11 4.01 -9.58
N LEU A 28 7.02 4.68 -9.97
CA LEU A 28 6.98 6.13 -10.11
C LEU A 28 7.24 6.84 -8.77
N CYS A 29 6.59 6.43 -7.69
CA CYS A 29 6.81 6.99 -6.35
C CYS A 29 8.27 6.83 -5.89
N LYS A 30 8.90 5.69 -6.18
CA LYS A 30 10.32 5.43 -5.88
C LYS A 30 11.24 6.37 -6.70
N LYS A 31 10.99 6.54 -8.00
CA LYS A 31 11.76 7.47 -8.85
C LYS A 31 11.64 8.91 -8.35
N ILE A 32 10.44 9.37 -8.00
CA ILE A 32 10.22 10.69 -7.40
C ILE A 32 10.97 10.82 -6.06
N GLY A 33 10.86 9.81 -5.18
CA GLY A 33 11.56 9.82 -3.90
C GLY A 33 13.08 9.89 -4.02
N ASN A 34 13.67 9.18 -5.01
CA ASN A 34 15.10 9.23 -5.31
C ASN A 34 15.52 10.60 -5.85
N TYR A 35 14.77 11.16 -6.80
CA TYR A 35 15.03 12.50 -7.31
C TYR A 35 15.01 13.55 -6.19
N LEU A 36 14.02 13.49 -5.28
CA LEU A 36 13.94 14.39 -4.13
C LEU A 36 15.10 14.21 -3.12
N LEU A 37 15.72 13.03 -3.07
CA LEU A 37 16.93 12.80 -2.27
C LEU A 37 18.16 13.42 -2.93
N GLU A 38 18.31 13.25 -4.25
CA GLU A 38 19.42 13.77 -5.03
C GLU A 38 19.43 15.30 -5.03
N GLU A 39 18.30 15.93 -5.28
CA GLU A 39 18.14 17.40 -5.31
C GLU A 39 18.13 18.04 -3.91
N SER A 40 18.21 17.24 -2.83
CA SER A 40 18.25 17.74 -1.44
C SER A 40 17.09 18.67 -1.06
N MET A 41 15.89 18.42 -1.59
CA MET A 41 14.69 19.29 -1.49
C MET A 41 14.00 19.33 -0.11
N GLY A 42 14.75 19.21 0.99
CA GLY A 42 14.20 19.27 2.36
C GLY A 42 13.52 17.98 2.78
N ARG A 43 12.39 18.06 3.52
CA ARG A 43 11.69 16.91 4.10
C ARG A 43 10.54 16.46 3.20
N GLY A 44 10.48 15.16 2.86
CA GLY A 44 9.37 14.58 2.11
C GLY A 44 9.03 13.14 2.52
N ILE A 45 7.77 12.75 2.38
CA ILE A 45 7.33 11.37 2.64
C ILE A 45 7.96 10.40 1.65
N LEU A 46 7.88 10.71 0.34
CA LEU A 46 8.49 9.88 -0.71
C LEU A 46 10.02 9.83 -0.58
N GLN A 47 10.65 10.93 -0.15
CA GLN A 47 12.07 10.99 0.14
C GLN A 47 12.45 10.05 1.30
N SER A 48 11.67 10.08 2.39
CA SER A 48 11.85 9.19 3.53
C SER A 48 11.60 7.72 3.17
N ALA A 49 10.61 7.47 2.32
CA ALA A 49 10.26 6.15 1.83
C ALA A 49 11.40 5.57 0.97
N ALA A 50 11.91 6.35 0.00
CA ALA A 50 13.06 5.99 -0.83
C ALA A 50 14.30 5.70 0.02
N LYS A 51 14.64 6.59 0.96
CA LYS A 51 15.80 6.42 1.86
C LYS A 51 15.75 5.14 2.70
N ASN A 52 14.55 4.64 3.00
CA ASN A 52 14.34 3.45 3.81
C ASN A 52 13.81 2.25 3.01
N ASN A 53 13.81 2.34 1.67
CA ASN A 53 13.28 1.33 0.75
C ASN A 53 11.84 0.89 1.07
N VAL A 54 11.01 1.81 1.56
CA VAL A 54 9.60 1.52 1.83
C VAL A 54 8.81 1.73 0.52
N PRO A 55 8.12 0.71 0.00
CA PRO A 55 7.29 0.88 -1.19
C PRO A 55 6.05 1.73 -0.85
N VAL A 56 5.68 2.62 -1.78
CA VAL A 56 4.48 3.47 -1.68
C VAL A 56 3.60 3.16 -2.87
N TYR A 57 2.32 2.91 -2.64
CA TYR A 57 1.36 2.55 -3.69
C TYR A 57 0.26 3.61 -3.76
N ILE A 58 -0.22 3.89 -4.98
CA ILE A 58 -1.37 4.76 -5.25
C ILE A 58 -2.37 3.92 -6.06
N PRO A 59 -3.30 3.22 -5.40
CA PRO A 59 -4.17 2.27 -6.10
C PRO A 59 -5.12 2.93 -7.10
N ALA A 60 -5.68 4.10 -6.75
CA ALA A 60 -6.51 4.91 -7.63
C ALA A 60 -5.65 5.94 -8.35
N PHE A 61 -4.65 5.49 -9.11
CA PHE A 61 -3.64 6.39 -9.70
C PHE A 61 -4.24 7.45 -10.64
N THR A 62 -5.26 7.10 -11.42
CA THR A 62 -5.92 8.04 -12.33
C THR A 62 -6.75 9.11 -11.61
N ASP A 63 -7.02 8.92 -10.31
CA ASP A 63 -7.76 9.84 -9.45
C ASP A 63 -6.81 10.58 -8.48
N CYS A 64 -5.73 11.12 -9.03
CA CYS A 64 -4.81 11.99 -8.31
C CYS A 64 -4.07 12.91 -9.28
N GLU A 65 -3.53 14.03 -8.77
CA GLU A 65 -2.81 15.01 -9.56
C GLU A 65 -1.62 14.41 -10.33
N LEU A 66 -0.84 13.55 -9.66
CA LEU A 66 0.27 12.85 -10.31
C LEU A 66 -0.17 11.98 -11.50
N GLY A 67 -1.38 11.43 -11.44
CA GLY A 67 -1.99 10.69 -12.54
C GLY A 67 -2.42 11.59 -13.69
N LEU A 68 -2.93 12.79 -13.39
CA LEU A 68 -3.28 13.80 -14.39
C LEU A 68 -2.03 14.31 -15.11
N ASP A 69 -0.94 14.59 -14.38
CA ASP A 69 0.35 14.99 -14.95
C ASP A 69 0.91 13.90 -15.87
N PHE A 70 0.89 12.64 -15.43
CA PHE A 70 1.31 11.50 -16.23
C PHE A 70 0.47 11.36 -17.52
N ALA A 71 -0.84 11.52 -17.41
CA ALA A 71 -1.74 11.48 -18.56
C ALA A 71 -1.48 12.63 -19.54
N LEU A 72 -1.26 13.85 -19.03
CA LEU A 72 -0.95 15.04 -19.82
C LEU A 72 0.39 14.86 -20.56
N TYR A 73 1.43 14.38 -19.87
CA TYR A 73 2.72 14.05 -20.47
C TYR A 73 2.55 13.06 -21.63
N ASN A 74 1.82 11.96 -21.41
CA ASN A 74 1.57 10.98 -22.47
C ASN A 74 0.80 11.56 -23.66
N ARG A 75 -0.20 12.43 -23.43
CA ARG A 75 -0.92 13.12 -24.51
C ARG A 75 0.01 14.02 -25.31
N LYS A 76 0.90 14.79 -24.65
CA LYS A 76 1.91 15.62 -25.32
C LYS A 76 2.86 14.78 -26.18
N GLN A 77 3.29 13.61 -25.70
CA GLN A 77 4.17 12.71 -26.44
C GLN A 77 3.50 12.16 -27.71
N VAL A 78 2.24 11.72 -27.60
CA VAL A 78 1.46 11.23 -28.76
C VAL A 78 1.27 12.34 -29.80
N LEU A 79 0.97 13.58 -29.39
CA LEU A 79 0.83 14.72 -30.31
C LEU A 79 2.13 15.05 -31.05
N LYS A 80 3.29 14.75 -30.46
CA LYS A 80 4.61 14.88 -31.10
C LYS A 80 4.97 13.69 -32.00
N GLY A 81 4.11 12.68 -32.13
CA GLY A 81 4.40 11.44 -32.86
C GLY A 81 5.23 10.41 -32.09
N ASN A 82 5.45 10.61 -30.78
CA ASN A 82 6.21 9.69 -29.93
C ASN A 82 5.29 8.62 -29.30
N LYS A 83 5.90 7.53 -28.83
CA LYS A 83 5.21 6.51 -28.01
C LYS A 83 4.82 7.08 -26.65
N SER A 84 3.65 6.69 -26.14
CA SER A 84 3.27 6.90 -24.74
C SER A 84 3.91 5.87 -23.82
N ILE A 85 4.22 6.29 -22.60
CA ILE A 85 4.66 5.39 -21.53
C ILE A 85 3.47 4.57 -21.06
N LYS A 86 3.65 3.25 -20.95
CA LYS A 86 2.60 2.35 -20.46
C LYS A 86 2.52 2.39 -18.94
N PHE A 87 1.31 2.24 -18.41
CA PHE A 87 1.08 2.10 -16.97
C PHE A 87 0.26 0.85 -16.70
N ASN A 88 0.71 0.00 -15.77
CA ASN A 88 0.03 -1.21 -15.36
C ASN A 88 -0.13 -1.25 -13.82
N PRO A 89 -1.34 -1.02 -13.27
CA PRO A 89 -1.58 -1.05 -11.83
C PRO A 89 -1.47 -2.45 -11.23
N PHE A 90 -1.58 -3.52 -12.02
CA PHE A 90 -1.49 -4.89 -11.50
C PHE A 90 -0.08 -5.23 -11.01
N LEU A 91 0.97 -4.59 -11.55
CA LEU A 91 2.33 -4.75 -11.05
C LEU A 91 2.49 -4.28 -9.59
N ASP A 92 1.66 -3.33 -9.13
CA ASP A 92 1.62 -2.92 -7.73
C ASP A 92 0.96 -4.00 -6.85
N LEU A 93 -0.14 -4.58 -7.33
CA LEU A 93 -0.86 -5.64 -6.61
C LEU A 93 0.01 -6.91 -6.49
N ASP A 94 0.68 -7.31 -7.58
CA ASP A 94 1.58 -8.47 -7.60
C ASP A 94 2.72 -8.28 -6.61
N HIS A 95 3.42 -7.15 -6.69
CA HIS A 95 4.52 -6.84 -5.77
C HIS A 95 4.05 -6.76 -4.31
N PHE A 96 2.89 -6.16 -4.04
CA PHE A 96 2.33 -6.12 -2.69
C PHE A 96 1.99 -7.53 -2.16
N SER A 97 1.41 -8.38 -3.01
CA SER A 97 1.07 -9.77 -2.67
C SER A 97 2.31 -10.61 -2.38
N ASP A 98 3.36 -10.47 -3.18
CA ASP A 98 4.66 -11.14 -2.95
C ASP A 98 5.29 -10.74 -1.62
N LEU A 99 5.23 -9.45 -1.25
CA LEU A 99 5.71 -8.98 0.04
C LEU A 99 4.94 -9.64 1.19
N ILE A 100 3.62 -9.75 1.07
CA ILE A 100 2.73 -10.37 2.06
C ILE A 100 3.02 -11.86 2.20
N LEU A 101 3.21 -12.58 1.09
CA LEU A 101 3.53 -14.02 1.07
C LEU A 101 4.82 -14.33 1.84
N LYS A 102 5.83 -13.45 1.75
CA LYS A 102 7.12 -13.56 2.45
C LYS A 102 7.01 -13.38 3.98
N GLN A 103 5.92 -12.81 4.51
CA GLN A 103 5.81 -12.52 5.96
C GLN A 103 5.24 -13.69 6.76
N LYS A 104 5.76 -13.88 7.98
CA LYS A 104 5.22 -14.85 8.96
C LYS A 104 4.00 -14.34 9.69
N SER A 105 3.94 -13.03 9.95
CA SER A 105 2.86 -12.38 10.67
C SER A 105 2.63 -11.00 10.06
N LEU A 106 1.38 -10.57 10.04
CA LEU A 106 0.94 -9.36 9.36
C LEU A 106 0.24 -8.44 10.36
N GLY A 107 0.57 -7.16 10.27
CA GLY A 107 -0.10 -6.09 11.00
C GLY A 107 -0.48 -4.97 10.03
N ILE A 108 -1.61 -4.31 10.29
CA ILE A 108 -2.05 -3.14 9.51
C ILE A 108 -2.37 -1.97 10.44
N PHE A 109 -1.91 -0.78 10.05
CA PHE A 109 -2.28 0.49 10.68
C PHE A 109 -2.88 1.40 9.62
N THR A 110 -4.14 1.80 9.80
CA THR A 110 -4.86 2.63 8.82
C THR A 110 -5.34 3.93 9.45
N ILE A 111 -5.14 5.02 8.70
CA ILE A 111 -5.72 6.33 9.01
C ILE A 111 -6.77 6.61 7.93
N GLY A 112 -8.01 6.84 8.35
CA GLY A 112 -9.17 6.93 7.48
C GLY A 112 -9.61 5.56 6.90
N GLY A 113 -10.39 5.63 5.83
CA GLY A 113 -10.93 4.48 5.10
C GLY A 113 -10.59 4.51 3.61
N GLY A 114 -11.61 4.29 2.78
CA GLY A 114 -11.55 4.43 1.33
C GLY A 114 -10.64 3.43 0.63
N VAL A 115 -10.15 3.84 -0.54
CA VAL A 115 -9.33 3.00 -1.42
C VAL A 115 -8.07 2.47 -0.72
N PRO A 116 -7.27 3.27 0.01
CA PRO A 116 -6.05 2.76 0.64
C PRO A 116 -6.32 1.63 1.64
N ARG A 117 -7.39 1.75 2.44
CA ARG A 117 -7.78 0.71 3.41
C ARG A 117 -8.19 -0.56 2.72
N ASN A 118 -9.15 -0.49 1.79
CA ASN A 118 -9.68 -1.68 1.15
C ASN A 118 -8.63 -2.35 0.25
N TRP A 119 -7.84 -1.57 -0.50
CA TRP A 119 -6.79 -2.11 -1.37
C TRP A 119 -5.70 -2.85 -0.58
N ALA A 120 -5.29 -2.35 0.59
CA ALA A 120 -4.32 -3.06 1.43
C ALA A 120 -4.88 -4.36 2.03
N GLN A 121 -6.21 -4.46 2.18
CA GLN A 121 -6.89 -5.62 2.76
C GLN A 121 -7.30 -6.67 1.73
N GLN A 122 -7.54 -6.28 0.47
CA GLN A 122 -8.03 -7.19 -0.58
C GLN A 122 -7.02 -8.31 -0.92
N VAL A 123 -5.76 -8.18 -0.48
CA VAL A 123 -4.74 -9.20 -0.67
C VAL A 123 -5.17 -10.56 -0.08
N GLY A 124 -5.94 -10.59 1.01
CA GLY A 124 -6.48 -11.85 1.56
C GLY A 124 -7.35 -12.59 0.53
N PRO A 125 -8.48 -12.01 0.10
CA PRO A 125 -9.30 -12.57 -0.98
C PRO A 125 -8.54 -12.88 -2.27
N TYR A 126 -7.58 -12.03 -2.66
CA TYR A 126 -6.80 -12.26 -3.87
C TYR A 126 -5.92 -13.51 -3.78
N LEU A 127 -5.27 -13.75 -2.63
CA LEU A 127 -4.48 -14.96 -2.41
C LEU A 127 -5.35 -16.22 -2.37
N ASP A 128 -6.56 -16.12 -1.81
CA ASP A 128 -7.56 -17.18 -1.88
C ASP A 128 -7.94 -17.50 -3.33
N PHE A 129 -8.16 -16.48 -4.18
CA PHE A 129 -8.42 -16.70 -5.60
C PHE A 129 -7.25 -17.34 -6.34
N ILE A 130 -6.00 -16.92 -6.08
CA ILE A 130 -4.83 -17.59 -6.67
C ILE A 130 -4.82 -19.06 -6.27
N ARG A 131 -5.06 -19.36 -5.00
CA ARG A 131 -5.10 -20.74 -4.53
C ARG A 131 -6.19 -21.54 -5.25
N PHE A 132 -7.45 -21.12 -5.20
CA PHE A 132 -8.57 -21.94 -5.72
C PHE A 132 -8.66 -21.95 -7.23
N SER A 133 -8.49 -20.78 -7.85
CA SER A 133 -8.71 -20.61 -9.29
C SER A 133 -7.47 -20.89 -10.12
N ILE A 134 -6.28 -20.97 -9.53
CA ILE A 134 -5.03 -21.22 -10.29
C ILE A 134 -4.37 -22.52 -9.85
N ARG A 135 -4.12 -22.72 -8.55
CA ARG A 135 -3.34 -23.85 -8.04
C ARG A 135 -4.15 -25.13 -7.84
N ASP A 136 -5.29 -25.03 -7.15
CA ASP A 136 -6.10 -26.17 -6.69
C ASP A 136 -7.36 -26.37 -7.54
N LYS A 137 -7.29 -26.03 -8.85
CA LYS A 137 -8.45 -26.01 -9.79
C LYS A 137 -9.29 -27.30 -9.79
N GLU A 138 -8.65 -28.43 -9.53
CA GLU A 138 -9.25 -29.76 -9.58
C GLU A 138 -9.86 -30.20 -8.24
N ASP A 139 -9.50 -29.56 -7.12
CA ASP A 139 -10.01 -29.87 -5.78
C ASP A 139 -10.90 -28.73 -5.24
N LYS A 140 -12.16 -28.73 -5.70
CA LYS A 140 -13.18 -27.76 -5.28
C LYS A 140 -13.65 -27.95 -3.82
N SER A 141 -13.18 -28.98 -3.11
CA SER A 141 -13.60 -29.22 -1.72
C SER A 141 -12.98 -28.25 -0.72
N LYS A 142 -11.94 -27.51 -1.13
CA LYS A 142 -11.17 -26.64 -0.26
C LYS A 142 -11.35 -25.17 -0.64
N TYR A 143 -12.46 -24.54 -0.23
CA TYR A 143 -12.70 -23.09 -0.41
C TYR A 143 -11.97 -22.20 0.62
N HIS A 144 -11.24 -22.77 1.58
CA HIS A 144 -10.51 -21.99 2.59
C HIS A 144 -9.08 -22.46 2.79
N ALA A 145 -8.18 -21.48 2.88
CA ALA A 145 -6.86 -21.51 3.50
C ALA A 145 -6.64 -22.58 4.59
N GLU A 146 -6.05 -23.77 4.36
CA GLU A 146 -5.71 -24.64 5.50
C GLU A 146 -4.56 -24.02 6.31
N LYS A 147 -4.49 -24.32 7.61
CA LYS A 147 -3.42 -23.82 8.48
C LYS A 147 -2.08 -24.39 8.00
N GLY A 148 -1.17 -23.52 7.57
CA GLY A 148 0.13 -23.91 7.01
C GLY A 148 0.24 -23.76 5.49
N ASP A 149 -0.87 -23.49 4.79
CA ASP A 149 -0.82 -23.12 3.38
C ASP A 149 -0.11 -21.76 3.20
N PRO A 150 0.86 -21.63 2.29
CA PRO A 150 1.56 -20.37 2.05
C PRO A 150 0.62 -19.23 1.63
N TYR A 151 -0.53 -19.51 1.02
CA TYR A 151 -1.53 -18.52 0.59
C TYR A 151 -2.53 -18.16 1.70
N ASN A 152 -2.54 -18.89 2.82
CA ASN A 152 -3.34 -18.54 4.00
C ASN A 152 -2.70 -17.35 4.73
N LYS A 153 -2.95 -16.13 4.23
CA LYS A 153 -2.44 -14.88 4.80
C LYS A 153 -3.59 -13.96 5.19
N ALA A 154 -3.62 -13.59 6.45
CA ALA A 154 -4.56 -12.63 7.01
C ALA A 154 -3.86 -11.78 8.08
N TYR A 155 -4.31 -10.54 8.25
CA TYR A 155 -3.77 -9.64 9.27
C TYR A 155 -4.10 -10.16 10.68
N LYS A 156 -3.07 -10.30 11.51
CA LYS A 156 -3.22 -10.70 12.91
C LYS A 156 -3.41 -9.49 13.83
N TYR A 157 -2.72 -8.39 13.53
CA TYR A 157 -2.79 -7.16 14.32
C TYR A 157 -3.41 -6.05 13.47
N ALA A 158 -4.35 -5.30 14.01
CA ALA A 158 -4.97 -4.22 13.26
C ALA A 158 -5.27 -3.01 14.16
N VAL A 159 -4.93 -1.82 13.68
CA VAL A 159 -5.26 -0.56 14.34
C VAL A 159 -5.82 0.41 13.31
N ARG A 160 -7.02 0.97 13.54
CA ARG A 160 -7.55 2.06 12.71
C ARG A 160 -7.84 3.32 13.50
N ILE A 161 -7.63 4.46 12.87
CA ILE A 161 -8.16 5.76 13.28
C ILE A 161 -9.06 6.25 12.15
N CYS A 162 -10.37 6.23 12.34
CA CYS A 162 -11.35 6.60 11.31
C CYS A 162 -12.63 7.09 11.97
N PRO A 163 -13.12 8.31 11.68
CA PRO A 163 -14.35 8.82 12.27
C PRO A 163 -15.62 8.20 11.67
N GLU A 164 -15.52 7.49 10.53
CA GLU A 164 -16.68 6.96 9.83
C GLU A 164 -17.35 5.84 10.64
N PRO A 165 -18.65 5.98 10.96
CA PRO A 165 -19.31 5.03 11.82
C PRO A 165 -19.87 3.83 11.02
N VAL A 166 -20.19 2.74 11.72
CA VAL A 166 -20.44 1.41 11.12
C VAL A 166 -21.79 1.31 10.42
N GLU A 167 -22.79 2.03 10.92
CA GLU A 167 -24.21 1.92 10.53
C GLU A 167 -24.50 2.36 9.09
N TRP A 168 -23.57 3.06 8.43
CA TRP A 168 -23.70 3.46 7.03
C TRP A 168 -23.43 2.31 6.06
N GLY A 169 -22.89 1.18 6.54
CA GLY A 169 -22.55 0.02 5.71
C GLY A 169 -21.42 0.28 4.71
N GLY A 170 -20.66 1.38 4.90
CA GLY A 170 -19.52 1.73 4.05
C GLY A 170 -18.29 0.88 4.33
N LEU A 171 -17.47 0.62 3.31
CA LEU A 171 -16.18 -0.08 3.42
C LEU A 171 -15.17 0.63 4.34
N SER A 172 -15.33 1.94 4.52
CA SER A 172 -14.49 2.72 5.43
C SER A 172 -14.92 2.53 6.90
N GLY A 173 -16.23 2.43 7.15
CA GLY A 173 -16.82 2.20 8.47
C GLY A 173 -16.76 0.75 8.95
N CYS A 174 -16.68 -0.25 8.06
CA CYS A 174 -16.75 -1.66 8.42
C CYS A 174 -15.71 -2.07 9.49
N THR A 175 -16.13 -2.93 10.43
CA THR A 175 -15.27 -3.37 11.54
C THR A 175 -14.24 -4.39 11.08
N TYR A 176 -13.14 -4.55 11.83
CA TYR A 176 -12.21 -5.64 11.55
C TYR A 176 -12.84 -7.03 11.68
N THR A 177 -13.79 -7.20 12.60
CA THR A 177 -14.56 -8.44 12.78
C THR A 177 -15.32 -8.82 11.51
N GLU A 178 -15.93 -7.85 10.81
CA GLU A 178 -16.56 -8.11 9.51
C GLU A 178 -15.55 -8.65 8.49
N GLY A 179 -14.34 -8.09 8.47
CA GLY A 179 -13.26 -8.51 7.58
C GLY A 179 -12.71 -9.91 7.83
N VAL A 180 -12.95 -10.52 9.00
CA VAL A 180 -12.58 -11.92 9.28
C VAL A 180 -13.30 -12.87 8.33
N THR A 181 -14.58 -12.62 8.06
CA THR A 181 -15.39 -13.48 7.17
C THR A 181 -14.88 -13.51 5.72
N TRP A 182 -14.17 -12.46 5.32
CA TRP A 182 -13.54 -12.32 4.01
C TRP A 182 -12.08 -12.81 3.97
N GLY A 183 -11.59 -13.44 5.04
CA GLY A 183 -10.20 -13.89 5.15
C GLY A 183 -9.18 -12.75 5.24
N LYS A 184 -9.62 -11.50 5.47
CA LYS A 184 -8.73 -10.34 5.58
C LYS A 184 -8.00 -10.32 6.92
N PHE A 185 -8.67 -10.78 7.98
CA PHE A 185 -8.19 -10.73 9.36
C PHE A 185 -8.29 -12.10 10.02
N ARG A 186 -7.39 -12.37 10.97
CA ARG A 186 -7.44 -13.58 11.81
C ARG A 186 -8.55 -13.46 12.84
N ASP A 187 -9.30 -14.52 13.05
CA ASP A 187 -10.34 -14.51 14.09
C ASP A 187 -9.73 -14.31 15.49
N GLU A 188 -10.36 -13.48 16.32
CA GLU A 188 -9.85 -13.12 17.65
C GLU A 188 -9.86 -14.33 18.61
N LYS A 189 -10.91 -15.16 18.54
CA LYS A 189 -11.14 -16.25 19.50
C LYS A 189 -10.37 -17.51 19.13
N THR A 190 -10.27 -17.80 17.84
CA THR A 190 -9.75 -19.08 17.34
C THR A 190 -8.33 -18.97 16.78
N GLU A 191 -7.93 -17.80 16.28
CA GLU A 191 -6.63 -17.57 15.63
C GLU A 191 -5.77 -16.50 16.33
N GLY A 192 -6.32 -15.83 17.35
CA GLY A 192 -5.63 -14.84 18.17
C GLY A 192 -5.40 -13.50 17.47
N GLY A 193 -6.36 -13.06 16.65
CA GLY A 193 -6.40 -11.68 16.15
C GLY A 193 -6.47 -10.66 17.29
N LEU A 194 -5.84 -9.49 17.12
CA LEU A 194 -5.86 -8.39 18.09
C LEU A 194 -6.11 -7.06 17.37
N PHE A 195 -7.24 -6.44 17.65
CA PHE A 195 -7.73 -5.29 16.92
C PHE A 195 -8.03 -4.11 17.84
N ALA A 196 -7.77 -2.89 17.35
CA ALA A 196 -8.15 -1.66 18.02
C ALA A 196 -8.71 -0.64 17.01
N GLU A 197 -9.81 0.00 17.36
CA GLU A 197 -10.50 0.97 16.50
C GLU A 197 -10.69 2.27 17.28
N VAL A 198 -10.23 3.38 16.71
CA VAL A 198 -10.36 4.72 17.29
C VAL A 198 -11.28 5.54 16.39
N LEU A 199 -12.53 5.72 16.83
CA LEU A 199 -13.58 6.40 16.06
C LEU A 199 -13.48 7.92 16.20
N THR A 200 -12.41 8.51 15.65
CA THR A 200 -12.15 9.95 15.76
C THR A 200 -11.26 10.45 14.63
N ASP A 201 -11.10 11.77 14.57
CA ASP A 201 -10.20 12.43 13.64
C ASP A 201 -8.73 12.17 14.02
N ALA A 202 -7.95 11.76 13.02
CA ALA A 202 -6.56 11.38 13.21
C ALA A 202 -5.65 12.53 13.66
N THR A 203 -6.00 13.78 13.37
CA THR A 203 -5.20 14.95 13.75
C THR A 203 -5.07 15.11 15.27
N TYR A 204 -6.06 14.68 16.05
CA TYR A 204 -6.00 14.72 17.52
C TYR A 204 -5.24 13.53 18.10
N VAL A 205 -5.54 12.31 17.64
CA VAL A 205 -5.07 11.10 18.32
C VAL A 205 -3.77 10.55 17.74
N TRP A 206 -3.53 10.68 16.45
CA TRP A 206 -2.37 10.09 15.82
C TRP A 206 -1.04 10.62 16.39
N PRO A 207 -0.84 11.94 16.62
CA PRO A 207 0.40 12.43 17.25
C PRO A 207 0.63 11.87 18.65
N LEU A 208 -0.43 11.77 19.47
CA LEU A 208 -0.37 11.21 20.82
C LEU A 208 -0.02 9.72 20.80
N LEU A 209 -0.65 8.96 19.90
CA LEU A 209 -0.40 7.54 19.71
C LEU A 209 1.06 7.30 19.32
N ILE A 210 1.58 8.04 18.32
CA ILE A 210 2.97 7.90 17.88
C ILE A 210 3.95 8.25 18.99
N LYS A 211 3.69 9.32 19.75
CA LYS A 211 4.53 9.70 20.88
C LYS A 211 4.54 8.61 21.96
N ALA A 212 3.38 8.06 22.31
CA ALA A 212 3.28 6.97 23.27
C ALA A 212 4.04 5.70 22.81
N VAL A 213 3.95 5.36 21.51
CA VAL A 213 4.72 4.24 20.93
C VAL A 213 6.22 4.51 21.03
N GLN A 214 6.69 5.70 20.65
CA GLN A 214 8.11 6.06 20.74
C GLN A 214 8.65 5.96 22.16
N ASP A 215 7.89 6.43 23.15
CA ASP A 215 8.31 6.39 24.55
C ASP A 215 8.34 4.96 25.11
N ARG A 216 7.38 4.11 24.73
CA ARG A 216 7.39 2.67 25.08
C ARG A 216 8.57 1.95 24.45
N LEU A 217 8.83 2.16 23.16
CA LEU A 217 9.98 1.56 22.47
C LEU A 217 11.31 1.92 23.15
N LYS A 218 11.47 3.19 23.57
CA LYS A 218 12.64 3.63 24.33
C LYS A 218 12.73 2.98 25.70
N LYS A 219 11.62 2.95 26.45
CA LYS A 219 11.56 2.36 27.79
C LYS A 219 11.88 0.86 27.77
N GLU A 220 11.36 0.15 26.79
CA GLU A 220 11.53 -1.30 26.62
C GLU A 220 12.82 -1.66 25.86
N LYS A 221 13.62 -0.67 25.43
CA LYS A 221 14.87 -0.83 24.67
C LYS A 221 14.68 -1.69 23.40
N ILE A 222 13.55 -1.53 22.73
CA ILE A 222 13.24 -2.26 21.49
C ILE A 222 13.96 -1.60 20.31
N THR A 223 14.84 -2.35 19.65
CA THR A 223 15.51 -1.91 18.42
C THR A 223 14.73 -2.38 17.19
N ILE A 224 14.29 -1.44 16.36
CA ILE A 224 13.61 -1.75 15.09
C ILE A 224 14.65 -2.20 14.06
N LYS A 225 14.56 -3.45 13.60
CA LYS A 225 15.34 -3.93 12.45
C LYS A 225 14.71 -3.38 11.16
N LYS A 226 15.47 -2.65 10.35
CA LYS A 226 15.02 -2.25 9.01
C LYS A 226 14.89 -3.51 8.15
N SER A 227 13.69 -3.78 7.63
CA SER A 227 13.37 -5.03 6.93
C SER A 227 13.39 -4.92 5.40
N PHE A 228 13.32 -3.72 4.83
CA PHE A 228 13.38 -3.55 3.39
C PHE A 228 14.85 -3.58 2.96
N LYS A 229 15.34 -4.76 2.57
CA LYS A 229 16.63 -4.89 1.89
C LYS A 229 16.54 -4.15 0.54
N ASN A 230 17.66 -3.62 0.05
CA ASN A 230 17.75 -3.11 -1.33
C ASN A 230 17.42 -4.25 -2.29
N GLU A 231 16.16 -4.34 -2.75
CA GLU A 231 15.83 -5.14 -3.92
C GLU A 231 16.22 -4.29 -5.13
N ASN A 232 17.29 -4.69 -5.81
CA ASN A 232 17.67 -4.17 -7.13
C ASN A 232 16.60 -4.65 -8.12
N ILE A 233 15.64 -3.77 -8.40
CA ILE A 233 14.69 -3.86 -9.50
C ILE A 233 14.74 -2.53 -10.22
#